data_AF-A0A913ZDB2-F1
#
_entry.id   AF-A0A913ZDB2-F1
#
_cell.length_a   1.000
_cell.length_b   1.000
_cell.length_c   1.000
_cell.angle_alpha   90.00
_cell.angle_beta   90.00
_cell.angle_gamma   90.00
#
_symmetry.space_group_name_H-M   'P 1'
#
loop_
_entity.id
_entity.type
_entity.pdbx_description
1 polymer ?
#
loop_
_entity_poly.entity_id
_entity_poly.type
_entity_poly.pdbx_seq_one_letter_code
_entity_poly.pdbx_strand_id
1 'polypeptide(L)'
;MKEEAIPGVGSPNVGPRRARDTQHNITMFFRFHEYPIRSGWVNVTDIKFTVSEIDGLEGGADTVVAFTLWAHFIPTNLTYYRSRLEHIRDALARLQKRGTGTSPVFFKSANTRNSVSTDTSDLYAYDLDQTMRAVFADVPDVTVIDVWDMTLSHRSGYRLHPVKDVIREEVKMYLNFLCEMPSV
;
A
#
# COMPACT_ATOMS: atom_id res chain seq x y z
N MET A 1 5.60 -8.60 -17.78
CA MET A 1 5.44 -9.33 -16.50
C MET A 1 4.39 -10.43 -16.60
N LYS A 2 4.68 -11.65 -16.12
CA LYS A 2 3.75 -12.79 -16.07
C LYS A 2 3.45 -13.15 -14.61
N GLU A 3 2.19 -13.38 -14.26
CA GLU A 3 1.81 -13.89 -12.95
C GLU A 3 2.22 -15.36 -12.82
N GLU A 4 2.82 -15.71 -11.68
CA GLU A 4 3.28 -17.04 -11.35
C GLU A 4 2.44 -17.61 -10.20
N ALA A 5 1.99 -18.85 -10.35
CA ALA A 5 1.31 -19.54 -9.27
C ALA A 5 2.28 -19.79 -8.10
N ILE A 6 1.87 -19.45 -6.88
CA ILE A 6 2.58 -19.81 -5.66
C ILE A 6 1.93 -21.10 -5.13
N PRO A 7 2.66 -22.24 -5.10
CA PRO A 7 2.11 -23.49 -4.60
C PRO A 7 1.58 -23.34 -3.17
N GLY A 8 0.37 -23.86 -2.91
CA GLY A 8 -0.24 -23.83 -1.57
C GLY A 8 -1.06 -22.57 -1.24
N VAL A 9 -1.12 -21.58 -2.13
CA VAL A 9 -1.88 -20.34 -1.92
C VAL A 9 -3.23 -20.43 -2.62
N GLY A 10 -4.32 -20.37 -1.84
CA GLY A 10 -5.67 -20.67 -2.31
C GLY A 10 -6.61 -19.46 -2.50
N SER A 11 -6.19 -18.24 -2.12
CA SER A 11 -7.11 -17.09 -2.10
C SER A 11 -6.70 -16.00 -3.10
N PRO A 12 -7.43 -15.83 -4.22
CA PRO A 12 -7.04 -14.91 -5.27
C PRO A 12 -7.02 -13.45 -4.80
N ASN A 13 -7.86 -13.04 -3.84
CA ASN A 13 -8.02 -11.62 -3.51
C ASN A 13 -7.07 -11.11 -2.41
N VAL A 14 -6.33 -12.00 -1.74
CA VAL A 14 -5.49 -11.66 -0.58
C VAL A 14 -4.03 -12.08 -0.74
N GLY A 15 -3.72 -12.85 -1.79
CA GLY A 15 -2.37 -13.32 -2.05
C GLY A 15 -1.90 -14.37 -1.03
N PRO A 16 -0.59 -14.65 -0.97
CA PRO A 16 0.45 -13.95 -1.73
C PRO A 16 0.37 -14.20 -3.25
N ARG A 17 0.71 -13.19 -4.04
CA ARG A 17 0.86 -13.28 -5.50
C ARG A 17 2.27 -12.87 -5.89
N ARG A 18 2.79 -13.48 -6.95
CA ARG A 18 4.10 -13.14 -7.53
C ARG A 18 3.95 -12.97 -9.03
N ALA A 19 4.62 -11.97 -9.56
CA ALA A 19 4.74 -11.80 -11.00
C ALA A 19 6.19 -11.45 -11.37
N ARG A 20 6.69 -12.03 -12.46
CA ARG A 20 8.09 -11.87 -12.88
C ARG A 20 8.19 -11.35 -14.30
N ASP A 21 9.13 -10.44 -14.50
CA ASP A 21 9.61 -9.98 -15.79
C ASP A 21 11.09 -10.32 -15.90
N THR A 22 11.40 -11.45 -16.54
CA THR A 22 12.79 -11.92 -16.67
C THR A 22 13.60 -11.06 -17.62
N GLN A 23 12.97 -10.36 -18.56
CA GLN A 23 13.67 -9.50 -19.53
C GLN A 23 14.20 -8.25 -18.84
N HIS A 24 13.44 -7.66 -17.92
CA HIS A 24 13.80 -6.43 -17.22
C HIS A 24 14.28 -6.68 -15.78
N ASN A 25 14.41 -7.94 -15.37
CA ASN A 25 14.75 -8.36 -14.01
C ASN A 25 13.85 -7.76 -12.91
N ILE A 26 12.54 -7.64 -13.19
CA ILE A 26 11.57 -7.11 -12.22
C ILE A 26 10.81 -8.27 -11.59
N THR A 27 10.75 -8.31 -10.27
CA THR A 27 9.87 -9.23 -9.53
C THR A 27 8.93 -8.42 -8.66
N MET A 28 7.63 -8.65 -8.84
CA MET A 28 6.58 -8.02 -8.04
C MET A 28 5.96 -9.05 -7.11
N PHE A 29 5.80 -8.66 -5.85
CA PHE A 29 5.08 -9.42 -4.84
C PHE A 29 3.87 -8.61 -4.38
N PHE A 30 2.76 -9.29 -4.18
CA PHE A 30 1.58 -8.71 -3.55
C PHE A 30 1.13 -9.60 -2.41
N ARG A 31 0.81 -8.98 -1.27
CA ARG A 31 0.16 -9.63 -0.14
C ARG A 31 -0.84 -8.68 0.50
N PHE A 32 -1.91 -9.24 1.04
CA PHE A 32 -2.82 -8.52 1.91
C PHE A 32 -2.13 -8.02 3.18
N HIS A 33 -2.57 -6.87 3.68
CA HIS A 33 -1.96 -6.16 4.81
C HIS A 33 -2.22 -6.75 6.20
N GLU A 34 -2.61 -8.03 6.29
CA GLU A 34 -3.05 -8.72 7.51
C GLU A 34 -4.43 -8.27 8.06
N TYR A 35 -4.71 -8.56 9.33
CA TYR A 35 -5.90 -8.08 10.03
C TYR A 35 -5.89 -6.54 10.20
N PRO A 36 -7.04 -5.88 10.03
CA PRO A 36 -8.38 -6.45 9.79
C PRO A 36 -8.60 -6.89 8.34
N ILE A 37 -9.09 -8.12 8.18
CA ILE A 37 -9.45 -8.69 6.88
C ILE A 37 -10.95 -8.54 6.70
N ARG A 38 -11.35 -7.70 5.73
CA ARG A 38 -12.75 -7.53 5.27
C ARG A 38 -12.92 -7.97 3.82
N SER A 39 -12.23 -9.04 3.45
CA SER A 39 -12.36 -9.73 2.16
C SER A 39 -12.99 -11.12 2.38
N GLY A 40 -13.07 -11.94 1.32
CA GLY A 40 -13.51 -13.32 1.44
C GLY A 40 -12.56 -14.20 2.27
N TRP A 41 -12.80 -15.51 2.27
CA TRP A 41 -12.01 -16.47 3.04
C TRP A 41 -10.51 -16.42 2.72
N VAL A 42 -9.68 -16.48 3.77
CA VAL A 42 -8.22 -16.47 3.71
C VAL A 42 -7.71 -17.64 4.53
N ASN A 43 -6.70 -18.34 4.03
CA ASN A 43 -6.02 -19.36 4.83
C ASN A 43 -5.14 -18.65 5.86
N VAL A 44 -5.25 -19.05 7.14
CA VAL A 44 -4.50 -18.44 8.25
C VAL A 44 -2.99 -18.52 8.02
N THR A 45 -2.51 -19.55 7.32
CA THR A 45 -1.09 -19.70 6.97
C THR A 45 -0.57 -18.61 6.04
N ASP A 46 -1.46 -17.98 5.26
CA ASP A 46 -1.15 -16.93 4.28
C ASP A 46 -1.17 -15.53 4.90
N ILE A 47 -1.66 -15.40 6.15
CA ILE A 47 -1.66 -14.15 6.90
C ILE A 47 -0.26 -13.95 7.50
N LYS A 48 0.40 -12.85 7.11
CA LYS A 48 1.73 -12.47 7.61
C LYS A 48 1.69 -11.04 8.12
N PHE A 49 2.43 -10.78 9.19
CA PHE A 49 2.57 -9.44 9.74
C PHE A 49 3.31 -8.55 8.75
N THR A 50 2.77 -7.37 8.46
CA THR A 50 3.39 -6.42 7.52
C THR A 50 4.84 -6.11 7.92
N VAL A 51 5.10 -5.98 9.23
CA VAL A 51 6.44 -5.78 9.80
C VAL A 51 7.39 -6.92 9.45
N SER A 52 6.95 -8.17 9.59
CA SER A 52 7.79 -9.34 9.29
C SER A 52 8.14 -9.44 7.82
N GLU A 53 7.19 -9.11 6.93
CA GLU A 53 7.46 -9.08 5.49
C GLU A 53 8.47 -7.98 5.14
N ILE A 54 8.35 -6.78 5.73
CA ILE A 54 9.32 -5.70 5.57
C ILE A 54 10.69 -6.13 6.09
N ASP A 55 10.78 -6.73 7.27
CA ASP A 55 12.06 -7.15 7.86
C ASP A 55 12.77 -8.25 7.07
N GLY A 56 12.04 -9.03 6.27
CA GLY A 56 12.59 -10.04 5.36
C GLY A 56 13.16 -9.49 4.05
N LEU A 57 12.97 -8.19 3.75
CA LEU A 57 13.46 -7.59 2.50
C LEU A 57 14.93 -7.20 2.60
N GLU A 58 15.67 -7.39 1.50
CA GLU A 58 17.10 -7.07 1.40
C GLU A 58 17.40 -5.58 1.56
N GLY A 59 16.47 -4.69 1.15
CA GLY A 59 16.66 -3.24 1.18
C GLY A 59 17.46 -2.72 -0.02
N GLY A 60 17.82 -1.44 0.01
CA GLY A 60 18.53 -0.74 -1.08
C GLY A 60 17.62 -0.23 -2.20
N ALA A 61 18.24 0.45 -3.17
CA ALA A 61 17.56 1.21 -4.23
C ALA A 61 16.67 0.37 -5.16
N ASP A 62 16.99 -0.92 -5.33
CA ASP A 62 16.19 -1.84 -6.16
C ASP A 62 15.04 -2.51 -5.38
N THR A 63 14.95 -2.28 -4.06
CA THR A 63 13.86 -2.78 -3.21
C THR A 63 12.80 -1.69 -3.04
N VAL A 64 11.68 -1.82 -3.76
CA VAL A 64 10.56 -0.87 -3.71
C VAL A 64 9.41 -1.45 -2.91
N VAL A 65 8.83 -0.67 -2.01
CA VAL A 65 7.68 -1.10 -1.19
C VAL A 65 6.51 -0.14 -1.38
N ALA A 66 5.31 -0.68 -1.60
CA ALA A 66 4.10 0.11 -1.75
C ALA A 66 2.98 -0.40 -0.82
N PHE A 67 2.27 0.54 -0.19
CA PHE A 67 1.24 0.25 0.80
C PHE A 67 -0.10 0.89 0.43
N THR A 68 -1.19 0.20 0.81
CA THR A 68 -2.51 0.81 0.97
C THR A 68 -3.16 0.22 2.20
N LEU A 69 -3.40 1.07 3.21
CA LEU A 69 -3.74 0.63 4.57
C LEU A 69 -4.79 1.59 5.15
N TRP A 70 -6.06 1.46 4.80
CA TRP A 70 -7.10 2.33 5.37
C TRP A 70 -8.49 1.71 5.35
N ALA A 71 -8.96 1.20 4.21
CA ALA A 71 -10.38 0.87 4.00
C ALA A 71 -10.92 -0.17 5.00
N HIS A 72 -10.08 -1.12 5.40
CA HIS A 72 -10.47 -2.16 6.36
C HIS A 72 -10.31 -1.72 7.82
N PHE A 73 -9.58 -0.63 8.06
CA PHE A 73 -9.37 -0.06 9.38
C PHE A 73 -10.48 0.91 9.80
N ILE A 74 -11.41 1.27 8.90
CA ILE A 74 -12.55 2.14 9.21
C ILE A 74 -13.38 1.65 10.43
N PRO A 75 -13.67 0.35 10.60
CA PRO A 75 -14.40 -0.11 11.79
C PRO A 75 -13.54 -0.20 13.05
N THR A 76 -12.24 0.10 12.96
CA THR A 76 -11.31 0.08 14.11
C THR A 76 -11.12 1.49 14.66
N ASN A 77 -10.61 1.60 15.88
CA ASN A 77 -10.31 2.91 16.46
C ASN A 77 -8.96 3.48 15.96
N LEU A 78 -8.83 4.80 16.03
CA LEU A 78 -7.68 5.52 15.49
C LEU A 78 -6.37 5.12 16.19
N THR A 79 -6.43 4.81 17.48
CA THR A 79 -5.28 4.34 18.27
C THR A 79 -4.75 3.01 17.74
N TYR A 80 -5.65 2.07 17.41
CA TYR A 80 -5.29 0.77 16.84
C TYR A 80 -4.63 0.95 15.47
N TYR A 81 -5.22 1.79 14.62
CA TYR A 81 -4.65 2.12 13.32
C TYR A 81 -3.26 2.78 13.45
N ARG A 82 -3.14 3.81 14.29
CA ARG A 82 -1.86 4.51 14.55
C ARG A 82 -0.80 3.54 15.07
N SER A 83 -1.13 2.68 16.02
CA SER A 83 -0.21 1.67 16.54
C SER A 83 0.26 0.72 15.44
N ARG A 84 -0.63 0.33 14.50
CA ARG A 84 -0.23 -0.46 13.33
C ARG A 84 0.79 0.28 12.47
N LEU A 85 0.55 1.55 12.19
CA LEU A 85 1.43 2.37 11.36
C LEU A 85 2.79 2.62 12.03
N GLU A 86 2.82 2.87 13.34
CA GLU A 86 4.07 3.10 14.09
C GLU A 86 5.01 1.88 14.02
N HIS A 87 4.47 0.66 14.16
CA HIS A 87 5.28 -0.55 13.98
C HIS A 87 5.78 -0.72 12.54
N ILE A 88 4.98 -0.35 11.54
CA ILE A 88 5.40 -0.36 10.13
C ILE A 88 6.48 0.70 9.90
N ARG A 89 6.35 1.89 10.46
CA ARG A 89 7.33 2.97 10.40
C ARG A 89 8.68 2.52 10.95
N ASP A 90 8.68 1.87 12.11
CA ASP A 90 9.90 1.35 12.71
C ASP A 90 10.55 0.25 11.85
N ALA A 91 9.75 -0.57 11.16
CA ALA A 91 10.23 -1.57 10.20
C ALA A 91 10.83 -0.92 8.95
N LEU A 92 10.20 0.12 8.42
CA LEU A 92 10.74 0.90 7.30
C LEU A 92 12.03 1.61 7.70
N ALA A 93 12.12 2.16 8.91
CA ALA A 93 13.36 2.75 9.40
C ALA A 93 14.53 1.75 9.49
N ARG A 94 14.23 0.46 9.72
CA ARG A 94 15.22 -0.62 9.59
C ARG A 94 15.53 -0.93 8.13
N LEU A 95 14.52 -1.02 7.27
CA LEU A 95 14.68 -1.24 5.83
C LEU A 95 15.60 -0.19 5.19
N GLN A 96 15.41 1.09 5.51
CA GLN A 96 16.22 2.18 4.98
C GLN A 96 17.71 2.12 5.38
N LYS A 97 18.06 1.29 6.35
CA LYS A 97 19.45 1.04 6.78
C LYS A 97 20.03 -0.24 6.18
N ARG A 98 19.27 -0.97 5.35
CA ARG A 98 19.70 -2.22 4.70
C ARG A 98 19.96 -2.00 3.21
N GLY A 99 20.93 -2.72 2.68
CA GLY A 99 21.32 -2.63 1.27
C GLY A 99 22.16 -1.39 0.93
N THR A 100 22.40 -1.17 -0.36
CA THR A 100 23.07 0.02 -0.88
C THR A 100 22.04 1.03 -1.37
N GLY A 101 22.15 2.27 -0.91
CA GLY A 101 21.13 3.30 -1.12
C GLY A 101 19.92 3.12 -0.20
N THR A 102 18.89 3.91 -0.44
CA THR A 102 17.61 3.85 0.29
C THR A 102 16.56 3.11 -0.55
N SER A 103 15.61 2.47 0.12
CA SER A 103 14.50 1.78 -0.53
C SER A 103 13.36 2.76 -0.80
N PRO A 104 12.90 2.94 -2.06
CA PRO A 104 11.73 3.77 -2.34
C PRO A 104 10.47 3.21 -1.67
N VAL A 105 9.76 4.04 -0.93
CA VAL A 105 8.53 3.68 -0.22
C VAL A 105 7.35 4.49 -0.72
N PHE A 106 6.26 3.83 -1.06
CA PHE A 106 5.05 4.46 -1.58
C PHE A 106 3.84 4.16 -0.70
N PHE A 107 3.04 5.18 -0.43
CA PHE A 107 1.72 5.03 0.18
C PHE A 107 0.65 5.51 -0.79
N LYS A 108 -0.35 4.67 -1.03
CA LYS A 108 -1.61 5.09 -1.64
C LYS A 108 -2.52 5.63 -0.52
N SER A 109 -2.93 6.90 -0.64
CA SER A 109 -3.88 7.52 0.29
C SER A 109 -5.29 6.90 0.21
N ALA A 110 -6.19 7.33 1.10
CA ALA A 110 -7.58 6.89 1.10
C ALA A 110 -8.33 7.30 -0.18
N ASN A 111 -9.44 6.60 -0.49
CA ASN A 111 -10.36 6.98 -1.57
C ASN A 111 -11.65 7.54 -0.98
N THR A 112 -12.34 8.43 -1.70
CA THR A 112 -13.70 8.87 -1.35
C THR A 112 -14.74 7.77 -1.65
N ARG A 113 -15.85 7.71 -0.90
CA ARG A 113 -16.93 6.73 -1.11
C ARG A 113 -18.35 7.33 -1.14
N ASN A 114 -18.53 8.57 -0.67
CA ASN A 114 -19.84 9.18 -0.37
C ASN A 114 -20.64 8.35 0.64
N SER A 115 -20.11 8.17 1.84
CA SER A 115 -20.83 7.45 2.88
C SER A 115 -20.72 8.12 4.24
N VAL A 116 -21.85 8.09 4.97
CA VAL A 116 -22.03 8.67 6.30
C VAL A 116 -22.21 7.60 7.39
N SER A 117 -22.10 6.31 7.05
CA SER A 117 -22.18 5.25 8.07
C SER A 117 -20.89 5.15 8.86
N THR A 118 -20.98 4.76 10.13
CA THR A 118 -19.83 4.58 11.03
C THR A 118 -18.77 3.65 10.44
N ASP A 119 -19.20 2.61 9.72
CA ASP A 119 -18.31 1.57 9.19
C ASP A 119 -17.73 1.89 7.80
N THR A 120 -18.09 3.04 7.23
CA THR A 120 -17.65 3.47 5.90
C THR A 120 -17.49 5.00 5.74
N SER A 121 -17.34 5.73 6.85
CA SER A 121 -17.33 7.21 6.87
C SER A 121 -16.14 7.80 6.13
N ASP A 122 -16.40 8.71 5.18
CA ASP A 122 -15.35 9.46 4.48
C ASP A 122 -14.59 10.41 5.43
N LEU A 123 -15.27 11.01 6.42
CA LEU A 123 -14.61 11.86 7.41
C LEU A 123 -13.56 11.07 8.21
N TYR A 124 -13.93 9.85 8.64
CA TYR A 124 -12.99 9.01 9.37
C TYR A 124 -11.90 8.44 8.46
N ALA A 125 -12.23 8.12 7.20
CA ALA A 125 -11.23 7.75 6.20
C ALA A 125 -10.17 8.85 6.00
N TYR A 126 -10.60 10.11 6.02
CA TYR A 126 -9.68 11.26 5.97
C TYR A 126 -8.80 11.33 7.24
N ASP A 127 -9.36 11.11 8.43
CA ASP A 127 -8.55 11.05 9.67
C ASP A 127 -7.50 9.93 9.64
N LEU A 128 -7.84 8.76 9.09
CA LEU A 128 -6.87 7.68 8.85
C LEU A 128 -5.77 8.16 7.88
N ASP A 129 -6.14 8.79 6.75
CA ASP A 129 -5.16 9.30 5.78
C ASP A 129 -4.20 10.34 6.39
N GLN A 130 -4.74 11.31 7.14
CA GLN A 130 -3.92 12.32 7.82
C GLN A 130 -3.02 11.70 8.87
N THR A 131 -3.50 10.68 9.59
CA THR A 131 -2.68 9.92 10.56
C THR A 131 -1.55 9.18 9.86
N MET A 132 -1.81 8.56 8.71
CA MET A 132 -0.78 7.93 7.88
C MET A 132 0.32 8.92 7.49
N ARG A 133 -0.06 10.07 6.91
CA ARG A 133 0.88 11.12 6.53
C ARG A 133 1.72 11.60 7.71
N ALA A 134 1.09 11.83 8.86
CA ALA A 134 1.79 12.27 10.06
C ALA A 134 2.78 11.23 10.60
N VAL A 135 2.42 9.94 10.59
CA VAL A 135 3.29 8.87 11.09
C VAL A 135 4.52 8.66 10.21
N PHE A 136 4.41 8.84 8.88
CA PHE A 136 5.52 8.59 7.96
C PHE A 136 6.24 9.86 7.48
N ALA A 137 5.89 11.05 8.01
CA ALA A 137 6.48 12.33 7.60
C ALA A 137 8.00 12.41 7.81
N ASP A 138 8.55 11.65 8.75
CA ASP A 138 9.98 11.62 9.10
C ASP A 138 10.72 10.40 8.51
N VAL A 139 10.04 9.54 7.75
CA VAL A 139 10.68 8.38 7.12
C VAL A 139 11.30 8.80 5.77
N PRO A 140 12.58 8.50 5.52
CA PRO A 140 13.23 8.80 4.24
C PRO A 140 12.56 8.11 3.06
N ASP A 141 12.59 8.78 1.90
CA ASP A 141 12.16 8.26 0.60
C ASP A 141 10.73 7.70 0.58
N VAL A 142 9.85 8.34 1.35
CA VAL A 142 8.41 8.09 1.33
C VAL A 142 7.73 9.06 0.36
N THR A 143 7.00 8.49 -0.60
CA THR A 143 6.12 9.21 -1.53
C THR A 143 4.66 8.81 -1.27
N VAL A 144 3.78 9.80 -1.13
CA VAL A 144 2.32 9.56 -1.05
C VAL A 144 1.70 9.81 -2.42
N ILE A 145 1.11 8.77 -3.01
CA ILE A 145 0.24 8.91 -4.18
C ILE A 145 -1.14 9.35 -3.68
N ASP A 146 -1.47 10.61 -3.90
CA ASP A 146 -2.65 11.24 -3.33
C ASP A 146 -3.95 10.91 -4.09
N VAL A 147 -4.43 9.70 -3.91
CA VAL A 147 -5.67 9.19 -4.51
C VAL A 147 -6.92 9.82 -3.87
N TRP A 148 -6.82 10.36 -2.66
CA TRP A 148 -7.90 11.12 -2.04
C TRP A 148 -8.27 12.32 -2.92
N ASP A 149 -7.29 13.15 -3.27
CA ASP A 149 -7.52 14.32 -4.14
C ASP A 149 -8.01 13.89 -5.54
N MET A 150 -7.45 12.82 -6.10
CA MET A 150 -7.88 12.27 -7.38
C MET A 150 -9.35 11.85 -7.35
N THR A 151 -9.78 11.12 -6.31
CA THR A 151 -11.15 10.59 -6.20
C THR A 151 -12.16 11.64 -5.75
N LEU A 152 -11.72 12.69 -5.04
CA LEU A 152 -12.54 13.85 -4.71
C LEU A 152 -12.88 14.69 -5.95
N SER A 153 -11.92 14.85 -6.87
CA SER A 153 -12.07 15.71 -8.04
C SER A 153 -12.60 15.00 -9.29
N HIS A 154 -12.66 13.66 -9.28
CA HIS A 154 -13.00 12.90 -10.48
C HIS A 154 -14.52 12.89 -10.78
N ARG A 155 -14.87 13.10 -12.05
CA ARG A 155 -16.25 13.13 -12.57
C ARG A 155 -17.06 11.84 -12.38
N SER A 156 -16.43 10.72 -12.03
CA SER A 156 -17.12 9.45 -11.74
C SER A 156 -17.87 9.45 -10.40
N GLY A 157 -17.73 10.53 -9.63
CA GLY A 157 -18.23 10.62 -8.25
C GLY A 157 -17.39 9.82 -7.27
N TYR A 158 -17.78 9.88 -6.00
CA TYR A 158 -17.06 9.26 -4.89
C TYR A 158 -17.34 7.76 -4.84
N ARG A 159 -16.29 6.95 -4.98
CA ARG A 159 -16.39 5.49 -5.09
C ARG A 159 -15.20 4.84 -4.39
N LEU A 160 -15.48 4.01 -3.39
CA LEU A 160 -14.45 3.24 -2.67
C LEU A 160 -13.54 2.46 -3.63
N HIS A 161 -14.12 1.87 -4.67
CA HIS A 161 -13.40 1.24 -5.77
C HIS A 161 -13.39 2.21 -6.95
N PRO A 162 -12.25 2.89 -7.21
CA PRO A 162 -12.15 3.86 -8.29
C PRO A 162 -12.37 3.21 -9.66
N VAL A 163 -12.79 4.01 -10.63
CA VAL A 163 -12.92 3.54 -12.02
C VAL A 163 -11.55 3.31 -12.64
N LYS A 164 -11.50 2.52 -13.71
CA LYS A 164 -10.24 2.17 -14.40
C LYS A 164 -9.40 3.37 -14.81
N ASP A 165 -10.03 4.49 -15.17
CA ASP A 165 -9.30 5.71 -15.52
C ASP A 165 -8.56 6.30 -14.33
N VAL A 166 -9.17 6.33 -13.13
CA VAL A 166 -8.47 6.76 -11.90
C VAL A 166 -7.32 5.82 -11.60
N ILE A 167 -7.54 4.49 -11.63
CA ILE A 167 -6.50 3.49 -11.39
C ILE A 167 -5.33 3.64 -12.38
N ARG A 168 -5.61 3.96 -13.65
CA ARG A 168 -4.58 4.22 -14.66
C ARG A 168 -3.70 5.41 -14.25
N GLU A 169 -4.31 6.49 -13.77
CA GLU A 169 -3.56 7.67 -13.32
C GLU A 169 -2.80 7.39 -12.02
N GLU A 170 -3.35 6.61 -11.08
CA GLU A 170 -2.62 6.16 -9.88
C GLU A 170 -1.31 5.45 -10.27
N VAL A 171 -1.40 4.48 -11.20
CA VAL A 171 -0.24 3.71 -11.68
C VAL A 171 0.74 4.60 -12.43
N LYS A 172 0.27 5.53 -13.26
CA LYS A 172 1.14 6.48 -13.96
C LYS A 172 1.91 7.37 -12.98
N MET A 173 1.26 7.93 -11.96
CA MET A 173 1.93 8.75 -10.96
C MET A 173 2.96 7.93 -10.19
N TYR A 174 2.59 6.73 -9.74
CA TYR A 174 3.52 5.81 -9.08
C TYR A 174 4.77 5.55 -9.93
N LEU A 175 4.60 5.19 -11.21
CA LEU A 175 5.72 4.92 -12.11
C LEU A 175 6.54 6.18 -12.41
N ASN A 176 5.91 7.36 -12.47
CA ASN A 176 6.61 8.62 -12.71
C ASN A 176 7.55 8.99 -11.55
N PHE A 177 7.12 8.76 -10.30
CA PHE A 177 7.98 8.96 -9.12
C PHE A 177 9.01 7.84 -8.94
N LEU A 178 8.68 6.61 -9.32
CA LEU A 178 9.62 5.50 -9.18
C LEU A 178 10.75 5.55 -10.22
N CYS A 179 10.42 5.87 -11.47
CA CYS A 179 11.33 5.80 -12.59
C CYS A 179 11.92 7.17 -12.95
N GLU A 180 12.17 8.05 -11.96
CA GLU A 180 12.62 9.42 -12.20
C GLU A 180 13.61 9.48 -13.36
N MET A 181 13.29 10.30 -14.36
CA MET A 181 14.15 10.48 -15.53
C MET A 181 15.51 10.97 -15.04
N PRO A 182 16.63 10.39 -15.53
CA PRO A 182 17.94 10.90 -15.18
C PRO A 182 17.97 12.40 -15.47
N SER A 183 18.41 13.18 -14.48
CA SER A 183 18.63 14.61 -14.62
C SER A 183 19.46 14.86 -15.87
N VAL A 184 18.88 15.58 -16.83
CA VAL A 184 19.54 16.04 -18.06
C VAL A 184 20.68 16.99 -17.72
#